data_AF-A0A1V4MAF5-F1
#
_entry.id   AF-A0A1V4MAF5-F1
#
_cell.length_a   1.000
_cell.length_b   1.000
_cell.length_c   1.000
_cell.angle_alpha   90.00
_cell.angle_beta   90.00
_cell.angle_gamma   90.00
#
_symmetry.space_group_name_H-M   'P 1'
#
loop_
_entity.id
_entity.type
_entity.pdbx_description
1 polymer ?
#
loop_
_entity_poly.entity_id
_entity_poly.type
_entity_poly.pdbx_seq_one_letter_code
_entity_poly.pdbx_strand_id
1 'polypeptide(L)'
;MESKEEYRQGLEKQLDEWIKELDKLGSKAEEAVTKTVKKLPEKMAVLDKKIEEGRAKLKELVEMNEDSLESLKEGFDTSWKSLKKGFRKAAEQSKWGKDEK
;
A
#
# COMPACT_ATOMS: atom_id res chain seq x y z
N MET A 1 9.61 -16.16 -18.56
CA MET A 1 10.45 -15.79 -17.40
C MET A 1 10.46 -14.29 -17.12
N GLU A 2 10.78 -13.41 -18.08
CA GLU A 2 10.80 -11.94 -17.85
C GLU A 2 9.43 -11.38 -17.38
N SER A 3 8.32 -11.83 -17.98
CA SER A 3 6.98 -11.30 -17.69
C SER A 3 6.49 -11.48 -16.24
N LYS A 4 6.91 -12.52 -15.52
CA LYS A 4 6.50 -12.75 -14.12
C LYS A 4 7.41 -11.99 -13.16
N GLU A 5 8.71 -12.03 -13.40
CA GLU A 5 9.69 -11.39 -12.53
C GLU A 5 9.60 -9.87 -12.61
N GLU A 6 9.49 -9.30 -13.81
CA GLU A 6 9.25 -7.86 -13.98
C GLU A 6 7.94 -7.42 -13.33
N TYR A 7 6.89 -8.23 -13.47
CA TYR A 7 5.61 -7.96 -12.83
C TYR A 7 5.75 -7.95 -11.30
N ARG A 8 6.40 -8.96 -10.72
CA ARG A 8 6.70 -9.04 -9.29
C ARG A 8 7.51 -7.83 -8.81
N GLN A 9 8.59 -7.48 -9.53
CA GLN A 9 9.45 -6.34 -9.18
C GLN A 9 8.69 -5.01 -9.20
N GLY A 10 7.77 -4.82 -10.16
CA GLY A 10 6.92 -3.63 -10.21
C GLY A 10 6.02 -3.52 -8.97
N LEU A 11 5.44 -4.63 -8.52
CA LEU A 11 4.60 -4.69 -7.33
C LEU A 11 5.42 -4.49 -6.05
N GLU A 12 6.62 -5.08 -5.95
CA GLU A 12 7.56 -4.88 -4.85
C GLU A 12 7.96 -3.42 -4.70
N LYS A 13 8.33 -2.75 -5.80
CA LYS A 13 8.65 -1.32 -5.78
C LYS A 13 7.48 -0.50 -5.26
N GLN A 14 6.26 -0.81 -5.69
CA GLN A 14 5.08 -0.09 -5.23
C GLN A 14 4.81 -0.30 -3.73
N LEU A 15 5.04 -1.49 -3.21
CA LEU A 15 4.96 -1.76 -1.77
C LEU A 15 6.03 -0.99 -0.98
N ASP A 16 7.26 -0.97 -1.48
CA ASP A 16 8.36 -0.22 -0.87
C ASP A 16 8.05 1.28 -0.80
N GLU A 17 7.45 1.83 -1.86
CA GLU A 17 6.94 3.21 -1.85
C GLU A 17 5.85 3.44 -0.79
N TRP A 18 4.93 2.50 -0.60
CA TRP A 18 3.89 2.60 0.42
C TRP A 18 4.46 2.55 1.84
N ILE A 19 5.43 1.66 2.08
CA ILE A 19 6.14 1.57 3.37
C ILE A 19 6.84 2.89 3.67
N LYS A 20 7.54 3.46 2.69
CA LYS A 20 8.20 4.77 2.84
C LYS A 20 7.22 5.91 3.10
N GLU A 21 6.05 5.91 2.46
CA GLU A 21 5.01 6.92 2.75
C GLU A 21 4.42 6.73 4.15
N LEU A 22 4.21 5.48 4.60
CA LEU A 22 3.73 5.19 5.97
C LEU A 22 4.77 5.63 7.02
N ASP A 23 6.05 5.35 6.80
CA ASP A 23 7.16 5.76 7.66
C ASP A 23 7.25 7.30 7.78
N LYS A 24 7.15 8.01 6.65
CA LYS A 24 7.07 9.48 6.63
C LYS A 24 5.86 10.03 7.38
N LEU A 25 4.71 9.36 7.29
CA LEU A 25 3.54 9.71 8.08
C LEU A 25 3.78 9.40 9.56
N GLY A 26 4.50 8.30 9.85
CA GLY A 26 5.08 7.89 11.14
C GLY A 26 5.73 9.03 11.87
N SER A 27 6.84 9.52 11.31
CA SER A 27 7.61 10.61 11.91
C SER A 27 6.77 11.88 12.09
N LYS A 28 5.93 12.22 11.10
CA LYS A 28 5.04 13.39 11.19
C LYS A 28 4.00 13.24 12.28
N ALA A 29 3.52 12.03 12.54
CA ALA A 29 2.57 11.76 13.61
C ALA A 29 3.23 11.95 14.97
N GLU A 30 4.46 11.47 15.15
CA GLU A 30 5.24 11.71 16.38
C GLU A 30 5.49 13.22 16.61
N GLU A 31 5.81 13.99 15.56
CA GLU A 31 5.90 15.45 15.65
C GLU A 31 4.55 16.10 15.98
N ALA A 32 3.46 15.61 15.38
CA ALA A 32 2.10 16.12 15.54
C ALA A 32 1.36 15.58 16.79
N VAL A 33 1.93 14.63 17.56
CA VAL A 33 1.39 14.19 18.85
C VAL A 33 1.29 15.38 19.83
N THR A 34 2.09 16.42 19.63
CA THR A 34 1.96 17.71 20.32
C THR A 34 0.70 18.51 19.93
N LYS A 35 0.05 18.18 18.81
CA LYS A 35 -1.16 18.82 18.26
C LYS A 35 -2.27 17.79 18.02
N THR A 36 -2.94 17.30 19.06
CA THR A 36 -4.35 16.81 19.08
C THR A 36 -4.93 16.08 17.83
N VAL A 37 -4.15 15.37 17.00
CA VAL A 37 -4.70 14.63 15.84
C VAL A 37 -5.03 13.20 16.27
N LYS A 38 -6.14 13.04 17.00
CA LYS A 38 -6.61 11.75 17.53
C LYS A 38 -6.83 10.68 16.45
N LYS A 39 -7.06 11.10 15.20
CA LYS A 39 -7.39 10.24 14.04
C LYS A 39 -6.17 9.74 13.26
N LEU A 40 -4.99 10.31 13.48
CA LEU A 40 -3.79 9.96 12.73
C LEU A 40 -3.34 8.50 12.95
N PRO A 41 -3.22 7.98 14.19
CA PRO A 41 -2.87 6.59 14.43
C PRO A 41 -3.87 5.59 13.82
N GLU A 42 -5.17 5.89 13.83
CA GLU A 42 -6.18 5.04 13.17
C GLU A 42 -5.96 4.96 11.65
N LYS A 43 -5.62 6.08 11.02
CA LYS A 43 -5.34 6.12 9.57
C LYS A 43 -4.06 5.38 9.21
N MET A 44 -3.06 5.45 10.07
CA MET A 44 -1.80 4.71 9.91
C MET A 44 -2.00 3.22 10.03
N ALA A 45 -2.83 2.76 10.98
CA ALA A 45 -3.22 1.35 11.08
C ALA A 45 -3.94 0.86 9.80
N VAL A 46 -4.77 1.70 9.19
CA VAL A 46 -5.41 1.36 7.89
C VAL A 46 -4.40 1.26 6.76
N LEU A 47 -3.40 2.16 6.72
CA LEU A 47 -2.33 2.12 5.72
C LEU A 47 -1.43 0.90 5.90
N ASP A 48 -1.06 0.60 7.13
CA ASP A 48 -0.26 -0.56 7.53
C ASP A 48 -0.96 -1.87 7.11
N LYS A 49 -2.25 -2.02 7.45
CA LYS A 49 -3.05 -3.16 7.02
C LYS A 49 -3.06 -3.33 5.49
N LYS A 50 -3.13 -2.24 4.73
CA LYS A 50 -3.11 -2.31 3.25
C LYS A 50 -1.75 -2.75 2.70
N ILE A 51 -0.66 -2.37 3.36
CA ILE A 51 0.69 -2.82 3.02
C ILE A 51 0.82 -4.33 3.30
N GLU A 52 0.35 -4.79 4.46
CA GLU A 52 0.30 -6.20 4.83
C GLU A 52 -0.52 -7.03 3.82
N GLU A 53 -1.70 -6.55 3.45
CA GLU A 53 -2.54 -7.18 2.40
C GLU A 53 -1.82 -7.25 1.05
N GLY A 54 -1.09 -6.21 0.67
CA GLY A 54 -0.29 -6.21 -0.55
C GLY A 54 0.90 -7.16 -0.47
N ARG A 55 1.58 -7.25 0.68
CA ARG A 55 2.68 -8.19 0.90
C ARG A 55 2.21 -9.64 0.81
N ALA A 56 1.08 -9.96 1.44
CA ALA A 56 0.47 -11.28 1.37
C ALA A 56 0.18 -11.67 -0.09
N LYS A 57 -0.48 -10.77 -0.84
CA LYS A 57 -0.75 -10.97 -2.27
C LYS A 57 0.52 -11.19 -3.09
N LEU A 58 1.54 -10.35 -2.89
CA LEU A 58 2.80 -10.51 -3.60
C LEU A 58 3.43 -11.88 -3.30
N LYS A 59 3.35 -12.34 -2.06
CA LYS A 59 3.85 -13.67 -1.67
C LYS A 59 3.07 -14.78 -2.39
N GLU A 60 1.74 -14.70 -2.43
CA GLU A 60 0.91 -15.65 -3.19
C GLU A 60 1.30 -15.69 -4.67
N LEU A 61 1.58 -14.52 -5.28
CA LEU A 61 2.04 -14.43 -6.67
C LEU A 61 3.40 -15.12 -6.91
N VAL A 62 4.30 -15.07 -5.92
CA VAL A 62 5.59 -15.78 -6.00
C VAL A 62 5.38 -17.28 -5.96
N GLU A 63 4.51 -17.74 -5.05
CA GLU A 63 4.17 -19.15 -4.85
C GLU A 63 3.37 -19.74 -6.02
N MET A 64 2.61 -18.93 -6.76
CA MET A 64 1.90 -19.36 -7.99
C MET A 64 2.89 -19.75 -9.10
N ASN A 65 2.62 -20.83 -9.81
CA ASN A 65 3.31 -21.20 -11.06
C ASN A 65 2.86 -20.29 -12.23
N GLU A 66 3.62 -20.27 -13.33
CA GLU A 66 3.35 -19.40 -14.50
C GLU A 66 1.93 -19.61 -15.08
N ASP A 67 1.45 -20.87 -15.13
CA ASP A 67 0.13 -21.24 -15.64
C ASP A 67 -1.03 -20.67 -14.78
N SER A 68 -0.93 -20.80 -13.45
CA SER A 68 -1.91 -20.20 -12.53
C SER A 68 -1.85 -18.68 -12.56
N LEU A 69 -0.66 -18.10 -12.73
CA LEU A 69 -0.49 -16.66 -12.81
C LEU A 69 -1.20 -16.10 -14.04
N GLU A 70 -1.10 -16.72 -15.21
CA GLU A 70 -1.80 -16.25 -16.41
C GLU A 70 -3.32 -16.19 -16.22
N SER A 71 -3.90 -17.22 -15.58
CA SER A 71 -5.34 -17.29 -15.32
C SER A 71 -5.80 -16.38 -14.17
N LEU A 72 -4.97 -16.15 -13.15
CA LEU A 72 -5.33 -15.38 -11.95
C LEU A 72 -4.86 -13.93 -11.97
N LYS A 73 -4.00 -13.53 -12.94
CA LYS A 73 -3.41 -12.19 -13.03
C LYS A 73 -4.44 -11.08 -13.11
N GLU A 74 -5.55 -11.28 -13.84
CA GLU A 74 -6.62 -10.27 -13.89
C GLU A 74 -7.29 -10.07 -12.53
N GLY A 75 -7.60 -11.16 -11.82
CA GLY A 75 -8.18 -11.11 -10.48
C GLY A 75 -7.22 -10.47 -9.49
N PHE A 76 -5.93 -10.82 -9.58
CA PHE A 76 -4.86 -10.23 -8.81
C PHE A 76 -4.73 -8.72 -9.07
N ASP A 77 -4.68 -8.30 -10.34
CA ASP A 77 -4.51 -6.89 -10.73
C ASP A 77 -5.70 -6.03 -10.27
N THR A 78 -6.92 -6.55 -10.41
CA THR A 78 -8.14 -5.89 -9.92
C THR A 78 -8.09 -5.70 -8.40
N SER A 79 -7.67 -6.74 -7.70
CA SER A 79 -7.42 -6.73 -6.26
C SER A 79 -6.35 -5.71 -5.88
N TRP A 80 -5.24 -5.67 -6.63
CA TRP A 80 -4.11 -4.78 -6.39
C TRP A 80 -4.46 -3.31 -6.63
N LYS A 81 -5.18 -3.02 -7.72
CA LYS A 81 -5.72 -1.69 -8.02
C LYS A 81 -6.64 -1.19 -6.91
N SER A 82 -7.48 -2.07 -6.36
CA SER A 82 -8.36 -1.72 -5.24
C SER A 82 -7.57 -1.40 -3.96
N LEU A 83 -6.54 -2.19 -3.65
CA LEU A 83 -5.61 -1.90 -2.55
C LEU A 83 -4.93 -0.54 -2.75
N LYS A 84 -4.37 -0.30 -3.94
CA LYS A 84 -3.70 0.96 -4.32
C LYS A 84 -4.62 2.16 -4.16
N LYS A 85 -5.85 2.08 -4.67
CA LYS A 85 -6.84 3.15 -4.54
C LYS A 85 -7.17 3.44 -3.09
N GLY A 86 -7.33 2.40 -2.27
CA GLY A 86 -7.58 2.55 -0.85
C GLY A 86 -6.38 3.12 -0.09
N PHE A 87 -5.15 2.72 -0.42
CA PHE A 87 -3.93 3.25 0.19
C PHE A 87 -3.79 4.74 -0.12
N ARG A 88 -3.90 5.10 -1.41
CA ARG A 88 -3.83 6.49 -1.86
C ARG A 88 -4.88 7.36 -1.16
N LYS A 89 -6.13 6.89 -1.07
CA LYS A 89 -7.20 7.62 -0.39
C LYS A 89 -6.91 7.81 1.11
N ALA A 90 -6.39 6.79 1.79
CA ALA A 90 -6.01 6.90 3.19
C ALA A 90 -4.81 7.85 3.39
N ALA A 91 -3.82 7.80 2.50
CA ALA A 91 -2.64 8.67 2.53
C ALA A 91 -2.99 10.13 2.22
N GLU A 92 -3.88 10.38 1.24
CA GLU A 92 -4.40 11.70 0.92
C GLU A 92 -5.19 12.29 2.10
N GLN A 93 -6.08 11.51 2.73
CA GLN A 93 -6.77 11.98 3.93
C GLN A 93 -5.84 12.26 5.11
N SER A 94 -4.71 11.55 5.21
CA SER A 94 -3.69 11.82 6.21
C SER A 94 -2.93 13.13 5.94
N LYS A 95 -2.77 13.50 4.65
CA LYS A 95 -2.18 14.78 4.22
C LYS A 95 -3.15 15.97 4.32
N TRP A 96 -4.47 15.75 4.20
CA TRP A 96 -5.51 16.80 4.16
C TRP A 96 -5.88 17.38 5.54
N GLY A 97 -4.86 17.77 6.30
CA GLY A 97 -4.95 18.80 7.33
C GLY A 97 -4.40 20.15 6.85
N LYS A 98 -4.18 20.32 5.53
CA LYS A 98 -3.55 21.53 4.97
C LYS A 98 -4.21 22.11 3.70
N ASP A 99 -5.35 21.58 3.28
CA ASP A 99 -6.17 22.13 2.18
C ASP A 99 -7.50 22.64 2.75
N GLU A 100 -7.41 23.78 3.45
CA GLU A 100 -8.53 24.72 3.56
C GLU A 100 -7.94 26.12 3.34
N LYS A 101 -8.02 26.59 2.11
CA LYS A 101 -7.91 28.00 1.75
C LYS A 101 -8.78 28.30 0.52
#